data_AF-A0A357R845-F1
#
_entry.id   AF-A0A357R845-F1
#
_cell.length_a   1.000
_cell.length_b   1.000
_cell.length_c   1.000
_cell.angle_alpha   90.00
_cell.angle_beta   90.00
_cell.angle_gamma   90.00
#
_symmetry.space_group_name_H-M   'P 1'
#
loop_
_entity.id
_entity.type
_entity.pdbx_description
1 polymer ?
#
loop_
_entity_poly.entity_id
_entity_poly.type
_entity_poly.pdbx_seq_one_letter_code
_entity_poly.pdbx_strand_id
1 'polypeptide(L)'
;MTLEQIYDNIAKYAPDFDRGLIERAWKLAESAHSGQVRESGEAYIIHPLAVAEILTELEQDLETVAAGILHDVVEDTEITLADIEAEFGPEIALLVDGVTKLMRLRFQSKAQQQAENLRKMFMAMASDFRVILIKFADRLHNMRTLDYLPASRQKDMARETLEIYAPLAHRLGIFRFKWELEDLSFRYLHPREYYSLVAELRQRRAEREEIMHRIIDYLSASLTEAGLKADITGRPKHLYSIWQKMTQQQKELSEIYDLTAIRVVVNTVRDCYTVLGQIHHLCKPIPGHFKDYIAMPKSNGYQSLHTTVVALKGNPVEVQIRTWDMHRMAEYGLAAHWRYKEGGKGDRQFEEKLAWLRQFMEWQTETKDTNEFIETLKVDLFDDEVLVFTPKGDVIDLPIGAVPLDFAYRIHTDIGNSTVGSKGNGKLVPLDHQLQTGDIVEIIT
;
A
#
# COMPACT_ATOMS: atom_id res chain seq x y z
N MET A 1 -25.79 -0.75 4.33
CA MET A 1 -24.98 0.48 4.48
C MET A 1 -25.90 1.66 4.31
N THR A 2 -25.77 2.67 5.16
CA THR A 2 -26.62 3.88 5.11
C THR A 2 -25.76 5.12 4.92
N LEU A 3 -26.37 6.16 4.34
CA LEU A 3 -25.75 7.46 4.18
C LEU A 3 -25.31 8.08 5.53
N GLU A 4 -26.04 7.76 6.62
CA GLU A 4 -25.66 8.16 7.98
C GLU A 4 -24.30 7.62 8.41
N GLN A 5 -23.97 6.39 8.02
CA GLN A 5 -22.70 5.76 8.40
C GLN A 5 -21.52 6.44 7.70
N ILE A 6 -21.70 6.89 6.45
CA ILE A 6 -20.76 7.74 5.73
C ILE A 6 -20.60 9.08 6.48
N TYR A 7 -21.69 9.71 6.90
CA TYR A 7 -21.63 10.96 7.67
C TYR A 7 -20.90 10.83 9.00
N ASP A 8 -21.17 9.75 9.74
CA ASP A 8 -20.51 9.48 11.02
C ASP A 8 -19.01 9.26 10.84
N ASN A 9 -18.60 8.62 9.74
CA ASN A 9 -17.19 8.45 9.43
C ASN A 9 -16.52 9.77 9.06
N ILE A 10 -17.16 10.59 8.21
CA ILE A 10 -16.64 11.92 7.84
C ILE A 10 -16.52 12.81 9.08
N ALA A 11 -17.53 12.81 9.96
CA ALA A 11 -17.55 13.65 11.17
C ALA A 11 -16.36 13.39 12.12
N LYS A 12 -15.77 12.18 12.11
CA LYS A 12 -14.59 11.85 12.93
C LYS A 12 -13.37 12.67 12.55
N TYR A 13 -13.24 13.01 11.27
CA TYR A 13 -12.06 13.67 10.74
C TYR A 13 -12.35 15.08 10.21
N ALA A 14 -13.59 15.38 9.81
CA ALA A 14 -14.07 16.68 9.35
C ALA A 14 -15.42 17.00 10.02
N PRO A 15 -15.44 17.57 11.25
CA PRO A 15 -16.68 17.76 12.01
C PRO A 15 -17.69 18.73 11.38
N ASP A 16 -17.20 19.76 10.67
CA ASP A 16 -18.01 20.84 10.09
C ASP A 16 -18.26 20.68 8.58
N PHE A 17 -18.26 19.44 8.09
CA PHE A 17 -18.36 19.15 6.67
C PHE A 17 -19.76 19.46 6.09
N ASP A 18 -19.82 19.86 4.81
CA ASP A 18 -21.09 20.04 4.11
C ASP A 18 -21.71 18.69 3.74
N ARG A 19 -22.75 18.29 4.46
CA ARG A 19 -23.55 17.08 4.15
C ARG A 19 -24.26 17.18 2.80
N GLY A 20 -24.57 18.41 2.35
CA GLY A 20 -25.35 18.66 1.15
C GLY A 20 -24.69 18.12 -0.11
N LEU A 21 -23.36 18.22 -0.23
CA LEU A 21 -22.62 17.69 -1.38
C LEU A 21 -22.82 16.18 -1.52
N ILE A 22 -22.58 15.43 -0.44
CA ILE A 22 -22.70 13.97 -0.41
C ILE A 22 -24.16 13.53 -0.58
N GLU A 23 -25.12 14.27 0.00
CA GLU A 23 -26.54 13.98 -0.17
C GLU A 23 -27.00 14.14 -1.63
N ARG A 24 -26.55 15.20 -2.31
CA ARG A 24 -26.84 15.42 -3.73
C ARG A 24 -26.24 14.32 -4.59
N ALA A 25 -24.98 13.96 -4.36
CA ALA A 25 -24.30 12.89 -5.09
C ALA A 25 -25.04 11.54 -4.92
N TRP A 26 -25.46 11.22 -3.70
CA TRP A 26 -26.24 10.01 -3.43
C TRP A 26 -27.60 10.02 -4.14
N LYS A 27 -28.36 11.12 -4.08
CA LYS A 27 -29.66 11.22 -4.76
C LYS A 27 -29.51 11.04 -6.27
N LEU A 28 -28.49 11.66 -6.87
CA LEU A 28 -28.23 11.50 -8.29
C LEU A 28 -27.92 10.03 -8.62
N ALA A 29 -26.97 9.41 -7.91
CA ALA A 29 -26.61 8.01 -8.14
C ALA A 29 -27.78 7.04 -7.92
N GLU A 30 -28.59 7.24 -6.87
CA GLU A 30 -29.77 6.43 -6.59
C GLU A 30 -30.80 6.54 -7.71
N SER A 31 -31.05 7.77 -8.19
CA SER A 31 -31.99 8.01 -9.30
C SER A 31 -31.48 7.41 -10.62
N ALA A 32 -30.18 7.54 -10.89
CA ALA A 32 -29.54 7.10 -12.12
C ALA A 32 -29.54 5.56 -12.25
N HIS A 33 -29.29 4.87 -11.13
CA HIS A 33 -29.27 3.41 -11.07
C HIS A 33 -30.62 2.81 -10.61
N SER A 34 -31.70 3.60 -10.65
CA SER A 34 -33.02 3.15 -10.21
C SER A 34 -33.50 1.95 -11.05
N GLY A 35 -33.81 0.84 -10.36
CA GLY A 35 -34.23 -0.41 -11.00
C GLY A 35 -33.08 -1.30 -11.49
N GLN A 36 -31.83 -0.87 -11.34
CA GLN A 36 -30.65 -1.69 -11.62
C GLN A 36 -30.28 -2.58 -10.42
N VAL A 37 -29.94 -3.83 -10.69
CA VAL A 37 -29.51 -4.81 -9.69
C VAL A 37 -28.15 -5.37 -10.04
N ARG A 38 -27.32 -5.68 -9.03
CA ARG A 38 -26.05 -6.40 -9.22
C ARG A 38 -26.31 -7.89 -9.46
N GLU A 39 -25.25 -8.60 -9.85
CA GLU A 39 -25.23 -10.07 -9.95
C GLU A 39 -25.58 -10.78 -8.62
N SER A 40 -25.38 -10.09 -7.48
CA SER A 40 -25.80 -10.58 -6.15
C SER A 40 -27.32 -10.51 -5.91
N GLY A 41 -28.06 -9.78 -6.76
CA GLY A 41 -29.49 -9.45 -6.58
C GLY A 41 -29.75 -8.22 -5.72
N GLU A 42 -28.71 -7.57 -5.19
CA GLU A 42 -28.81 -6.34 -4.42
C GLU A 42 -28.99 -5.11 -5.32
N ALA A 43 -29.58 -4.04 -4.78
CA ALA A 43 -29.70 -2.76 -5.47
C ALA A 43 -28.33 -2.19 -5.82
N TYR A 44 -28.17 -1.69 -7.05
CA TYR A 44 -26.87 -1.24 -7.56
C TYR A 44 -26.21 -0.16 -6.68
N ILE A 45 -27.02 0.74 -6.11
CA ILE A 45 -26.59 1.84 -5.23
C ILE A 45 -25.75 1.40 -4.01
N ILE A 46 -25.85 0.13 -3.60
CA ILE A 46 -25.04 -0.42 -2.51
C ILE A 46 -23.55 -0.39 -2.87
N HIS A 47 -23.19 -0.59 -4.14
CA HIS A 47 -21.80 -0.57 -4.56
C HIS A 47 -21.15 0.82 -4.43
N PRO A 48 -21.70 1.90 -5.03
CA PRO A 48 -21.14 3.23 -4.85
C PRO A 48 -21.09 3.71 -3.40
N LEU A 49 -22.08 3.33 -2.57
CA LEU A 49 -22.06 3.63 -1.14
C LEU A 49 -20.94 2.90 -0.39
N ALA A 50 -20.66 1.64 -0.74
CA ALA A 50 -19.54 0.90 -0.16
C ALA A 50 -18.19 1.49 -0.58
N VAL A 51 -18.07 1.95 -1.83
CA VAL A 51 -16.87 2.66 -2.33
C VAL A 51 -16.67 3.96 -1.54
N ALA A 52 -17.72 4.74 -1.36
CA ALA A 52 -17.68 5.96 -0.54
C ALA A 52 -17.28 5.68 0.91
N GLU A 53 -17.83 4.62 1.52
CA GLU A 53 -17.45 4.20 2.88
C GLU A 53 -15.94 3.92 2.96
N ILE A 54 -15.40 3.11 2.04
CA ILE A 54 -13.96 2.82 1.98
C ILE A 54 -13.12 4.11 1.85
N LEU A 55 -13.58 5.08 1.06
CA LEU A 55 -12.90 6.38 0.92
C LEU A 55 -12.96 7.21 2.21
N THR A 56 -14.05 7.14 2.97
CA THR A 56 -14.12 7.79 4.30
C THR A 56 -13.21 7.11 5.32
N GLU A 57 -12.99 5.79 5.22
CA GLU A 57 -12.02 5.09 6.09
C GLU A 57 -10.56 5.50 5.82
N LEU A 58 -10.30 6.02 4.61
CA LEU A 58 -9.04 6.64 4.19
C LEU A 58 -8.98 8.14 4.54
N GLU A 59 -10.01 8.69 5.19
CA GLU A 59 -10.12 10.12 5.56
C GLU A 59 -10.01 11.09 4.36
N GLN A 60 -10.59 10.73 3.22
CA GLN A 60 -10.56 11.56 2.01
C GLN A 60 -11.50 12.78 2.09
N ASP A 61 -11.20 13.78 1.27
CA ASP A 61 -11.99 14.99 1.04
C ASP A 61 -13.38 14.66 0.45
N LEU A 62 -14.32 15.59 0.61
CA LEU A 62 -15.73 15.36 0.25
C LEU A 62 -15.91 15.17 -1.25
N GLU A 63 -15.08 15.84 -2.05
CA GLU A 63 -15.03 15.77 -3.49
C GLU A 63 -14.66 14.36 -3.95
N THR A 64 -13.65 13.74 -3.33
CA THR A 64 -13.30 12.32 -3.60
C THR A 64 -14.42 11.38 -3.21
N VAL A 65 -15.04 11.58 -2.05
CA VAL A 65 -16.14 10.73 -1.59
C VAL A 65 -17.36 10.87 -2.51
N ALA A 66 -17.71 12.09 -2.93
CA ALA A 66 -18.77 12.38 -3.90
C ALA A 66 -18.47 11.73 -5.26
N ALA A 67 -17.24 11.90 -5.78
CA ALA A 67 -16.81 11.24 -7.00
C ALA A 67 -16.88 9.71 -6.90
N GLY A 68 -16.56 9.14 -5.73
CA GLY A 68 -16.73 7.71 -5.44
C GLY A 68 -18.19 7.24 -5.49
N ILE A 69 -19.14 8.07 -5.05
CA ILE A 69 -20.59 7.77 -5.19
C ILE A 69 -21.02 7.84 -6.67
N LEU A 70 -20.40 8.71 -7.46
CA LEU A 70 -20.79 8.98 -8.85
C LEU A 70 -19.99 8.18 -9.90
N HIS A 71 -19.01 7.38 -9.48
CA HIS A 71 -17.98 6.86 -10.41
C HIS A 71 -18.51 5.97 -11.55
N ASP A 72 -19.60 5.24 -11.32
CA ASP A 72 -20.25 4.37 -12.31
C ASP A 72 -21.43 5.04 -13.03
N VAL A 73 -21.87 6.22 -12.57
CA VAL A 73 -23.08 6.88 -13.09
C VAL A 73 -22.94 7.20 -14.57
N VAL A 74 -21.78 7.73 -14.98
CA VAL A 74 -21.52 8.09 -16.39
C VAL A 74 -21.33 6.87 -17.28
N GLU A 75 -20.94 5.73 -16.71
CA GLU A 75 -20.69 4.52 -17.48
C GLU A 75 -21.98 3.75 -17.78
N ASP A 76 -22.83 3.60 -16.76
CA ASP A 76 -23.97 2.69 -16.78
C ASP A 76 -25.32 3.37 -17.03
N THR A 77 -25.35 4.71 -17.07
CA THR A 77 -26.60 5.49 -17.17
C THR A 77 -26.54 6.52 -18.31
N GLU A 78 -27.65 7.21 -18.56
CA GLU A 78 -27.73 8.26 -19.59
C GLU A 78 -27.08 9.59 -19.19
N ILE A 79 -26.67 9.73 -17.92
CA ILE A 79 -26.05 10.95 -17.38
C ILE A 79 -24.67 11.14 -18.00
N THR A 80 -24.39 12.36 -18.47
CA THR A 80 -23.12 12.70 -19.11
C THR A 80 -22.16 13.41 -18.16
N LEU A 81 -20.88 13.45 -18.52
CA LEU A 81 -19.88 14.23 -17.77
C LEU A 81 -20.23 15.72 -17.68
N ALA A 82 -20.88 16.27 -18.71
CA ALA A 82 -21.31 17.67 -18.70
C ALA A 82 -22.39 17.92 -17.65
N ASP A 83 -23.26 16.95 -17.40
CA ASP A 83 -24.28 17.03 -16.35
C ASP A 83 -23.62 17.00 -14.96
N ILE A 84 -22.64 16.11 -14.76
CA ILE A 84 -21.85 16.06 -13.52
C ILE A 84 -21.10 17.38 -13.28
N GLU A 85 -20.46 17.94 -14.31
CA GLU A 85 -19.75 19.22 -14.21
C GLU A 85 -20.70 20.37 -13.88
N ALA A 86 -21.90 20.40 -14.47
CA ALA A 86 -22.89 21.43 -14.21
C ALA A 86 -23.44 21.40 -12.78
N GLU A 87 -23.61 20.20 -12.19
CA GLU A 87 -24.21 20.04 -10.87
C GLU A 87 -23.19 20.05 -9.72
N PHE A 88 -22.00 19.46 -9.93
CA PHE A 88 -20.99 19.24 -8.89
C PHE A 88 -19.69 20.02 -9.12
N GLY A 89 -19.52 20.62 -10.30
CA GLY A 89 -18.34 21.41 -10.65
C GLY A 89 -17.26 20.61 -11.40
N PRO A 90 -16.26 21.32 -11.94
CA PRO A 90 -15.24 20.76 -12.82
C PRO A 90 -14.31 19.76 -12.12
N GLU A 91 -14.11 19.91 -10.82
CA GLU A 91 -13.22 19.06 -10.04
C GLU A 91 -13.78 17.64 -9.90
N ILE A 92 -15.03 17.49 -9.45
CA ILE A 92 -15.69 16.18 -9.34
C ILE A 92 -15.86 15.54 -10.72
N ALA A 93 -16.19 16.33 -11.74
CA ALA A 93 -16.28 15.84 -13.12
C ALA A 93 -14.94 15.28 -13.63
N LEU A 94 -13.81 15.93 -13.33
CA LEU A 94 -12.48 15.43 -13.66
C LEU A 94 -12.18 14.09 -12.97
N LEU A 95 -12.56 13.95 -11.69
CA LEU A 95 -12.37 12.70 -10.96
C LEU A 95 -13.21 11.57 -11.55
N VAL A 96 -14.49 11.81 -11.83
CA VAL A 96 -15.40 10.81 -12.42
C VAL A 96 -14.92 10.41 -13.82
N ASP A 97 -14.58 11.37 -14.68
CA ASP A 97 -14.01 11.12 -16.01
C ASP A 97 -12.72 10.28 -15.92
N GLY A 98 -11.85 10.63 -14.98
CA GLY A 98 -10.64 9.89 -14.68
C GLY A 98 -10.92 8.42 -14.40
N VAL A 99 -11.89 8.12 -13.53
CA VAL A 99 -12.25 6.74 -13.15
C VAL A 99 -12.92 5.99 -14.31
N THR A 100 -13.88 6.61 -15.01
CA THR A 100 -14.58 6.00 -16.15
C THR A 100 -13.62 5.63 -17.29
N LYS A 101 -12.61 6.46 -17.56
CA LYS A 101 -11.58 6.17 -18.57
C LYS A 101 -10.75 4.93 -18.27
N LEU A 102 -10.64 4.52 -17.00
CA LEU A 102 -9.96 3.30 -16.57
C LEU A 102 -10.81 2.04 -16.77
N MET A 103 -12.12 2.18 -16.90
CA MET A 103 -13.06 1.07 -17.00
C MET A 103 -13.42 0.73 -18.46
N ARG A 104 -13.54 1.73 -19.32
CA ARG A 104 -13.91 1.56 -20.74
C ARG A 104 -12.72 1.16 -21.61
N LEU A 105 -12.45 -0.15 -21.84
CA LEU A 105 -11.84 -0.67 -23.08
C LEU A 105 -12.13 -2.16 -23.35
N ARG A 106 -12.65 -2.47 -24.54
CA ARG A 106 -12.80 -3.82 -25.12
C ARG A 106 -11.82 -3.98 -26.29
N PHE A 107 -10.80 -4.84 -26.17
CA PHE A 107 -9.91 -5.19 -27.30
C PHE A 107 -9.45 -6.66 -27.26
N GLN A 108 -8.88 -7.13 -28.38
CA GLN A 108 -8.83 -8.54 -28.78
C GLN A 108 -7.66 -9.38 -28.22
N SER A 109 -6.74 -8.83 -27.39
CA SER A 109 -5.68 -9.62 -26.74
C SER A 109 -5.43 -9.23 -25.26
N LYS A 110 -5.28 -10.22 -24.36
CA LYS A 110 -5.20 -10.02 -22.89
C LYS A 110 -3.96 -9.22 -22.43
N ALA A 111 -2.79 -9.41 -23.05
CA ALA A 111 -1.55 -8.76 -22.63
C ALA A 111 -1.51 -7.27 -23.03
N GLN A 112 -1.90 -6.97 -24.27
CA GLN A 112 -1.98 -5.61 -24.80
C GLN A 112 -3.07 -4.79 -24.09
N GLN A 113 -4.16 -5.47 -23.67
CA GLN A 113 -5.20 -4.90 -22.82
C GLN A 113 -4.67 -4.48 -21.43
N GLN A 114 -3.89 -5.33 -20.77
CA GLN A 114 -3.30 -4.98 -19.47
C GLN A 114 -2.37 -3.77 -19.57
N ALA A 115 -1.59 -3.69 -20.64
CA ALA A 115 -0.65 -2.59 -20.87
C ALA A 115 -1.34 -1.23 -21.00
N GLU A 116 -2.38 -1.19 -21.83
CA GLU A 116 -3.12 0.04 -22.12
C GLU A 116 -3.95 0.48 -20.91
N ASN A 117 -4.50 -0.48 -20.16
CA ASN A 117 -5.19 -0.20 -18.90
C ASN A 117 -4.22 0.39 -17.86
N LEU A 118 -3.03 -0.20 -17.71
CA LEU A 118 -1.98 0.34 -16.86
C LEU A 118 -1.59 1.75 -17.29
N ARG A 119 -1.36 1.97 -18.59
CA ARG A 119 -1.02 3.28 -19.15
C ARG A 119 -2.04 4.36 -18.78
N LYS A 120 -3.33 4.08 -18.99
CA LYS A 120 -4.39 5.03 -18.65
C LYS A 120 -4.48 5.27 -17.15
N MET A 121 -4.30 4.22 -16.35
CA MET A 121 -4.25 4.32 -14.88
C MET A 121 -3.14 5.27 -14.44
N PHE A 122 -1.94 5.14 -15.00
CA PHE A 122 -0.83 6.04 -14.71
C PHE A 122 -1.06 7.47 -15.21
N MET A 123 -1.67 7.67 -16.38
CA MET A 123 -2.03 9.01 -16.88
C MET A 123 -3.06 9.70 -15.97
N ALA A 124 -4.08 8.96 -15.54
CA ALA A 124 -5.10 9.46 -14.63
C ALA A 124 -4.50 9.81 -13.25
N MET A 125 -3.63 8.93 -12.73
CA MET A 125 -2.85 9.18 -11.50
C MET A 125 -1.96 10.42 -11.58
N ALA A 126 -1.30 10.64 -12.72
CA ALA A 126 -0.43 11.79 -12.91
C ALA A 126 -1.20 13.12 -12.92
N SER A 127 -2.47 13.07 -13.33
CA SER A 127 -3.39 14.21 -13.37
C SER A 127 -3.96 14.52 -11.99
N ASP A 128 -4.53 13.51 -11.32
CA ASP A 128 -5.03 13.62 -9.95
C ASP A 128 -4.94 12.27 -9.21
N PHE A 129 -4.23 12.25 -8.08
CA PHE A 129 -4.04 11.05 -7.26
C PHE A 129 -5.36 10.51 -6.67
N ARG A 130 -6.38 11.34 -6.49
CA ARG A 130 -7.68 10.90 -5.96
C ARG A 130 -8.38 9.89 -6.87
N VAL A 131 -8.13 9.95 -8.18
CA VAL A 131 -8.68 9.00 -9.16
C VAL A 131 -8.25 7.56 -8.85
N ILE A 132 -6.98 7.34 -8.48
CA ILE A 132 -6.52 5.98 -8.15
C ILE A 132 -7.05 5.47 -6.82
N LEU A 133 -7.27 6.37 -5.85
CA LEU A 133 -7.91 6.00 -4.59
C LEU A 133 -9.34 5.52 -4.80
N ILE A 134 -10.11 6.23 -5.62
CA ILE A 134 -11.47 5.81 -6.00
C ILE A 134 -11.40 4.45 -6.71
N LYS A 135 -10.45 4.27 -7.65
CA LYS A 135 -10.32 3.00 -8.38
C LYS A 135 -9.92 1.83 -7.48
N PHE A 136 -9.07 2.08 -6.50
CA PHE A 136 -8.72 1.08 -5.50
C PHE A 136 -9.90 0.73 -4.60
N ALA A 137 -10.71 1.71 -4.20
CA ALA A 137 -11.89 1.49 -3.38
C ALA A 137 -12.94 0.66 -4.13
N ASP A 138 -13.18 0.98 -5.40
CA ASP A 138 -13.98 0.17 -6.34
C ASP A 138 -13.44 -1.27 -6.42
N ARG A 139 -12.15 -1.43 -6.74
CA ARG A 139 -11.52 -2.75 -6.86
C ARG A 139 -11.63 -3.56 -5.57
N LEU A 140 -11.40 -2.93 -4.43
CA LEU A 140 -11.49 -3.58 -3.12
C LEU A 140 -12.92 -4.06 -2.84
N HIS A 141 -13.92 -3.21 -3.07
CA HIS A 141 -15.31 -3.61 -2.90
C HIS A 141 -15.69 -4.75 -3.85
N ASN A 142 -15.25 -4.71 -5.12
CA ASN A 142 -15.48 -5.80 -6.06
C ASN A 142 -14.85 -7.12 -5.62
N MET A 143 -13.64 -7.09 -5.05
CA MET A 143 -12.99 -8.27 -4.48
C MET A 143 -13.69 -8.80 -3.23
N ARG A 144 -14.29 -7.92 -2.40
CA ARG A 144 -15.12 -8.32 -1.25
C ARG A 144 -16.43 -8.99 -1.68
N THR A 145 -16.99 -8.62 -2.82
CA THR A 145 -18.26 -9.17 -3.36
C THR A 145 -18.06 -10.17 -4.50
N LEU A 146 -16.87 -10.77 -4.64
CA LEU A 146 -16.51 -11.58 -5.80
C LEU A 146 -17.25 -12.93 -5.87
N ASP A 147 -17.80 -13.40 -4.75
CA ASP A 147 -18.46 -14.71 -4.59
C ASP A 147 -19.64 -14.94 -5.57
N TYR A 148 -20.28 -13.88 -6.06
CA TYR A 148 -21.44 -13.96 -6.96
C TYR A 148 -21.09 -14.14 -8.45
N LEU A 149 -19.82 -14.00 -8.82
CA LEU A 149 -19.37 -14.14 -10.20
C LEU A 149 -19.04 -15.59 -10.58
N PRO A 150 -19.07 -15.95 -11.88
CA PRO A 150 -18.57 -17.23 -12.35
C PRO A 150 -17.09 -17.44 -12.00
N ALA A 151 -16.70 -18.68 -11.66
CA ALA A 151 -15.34 -19.01 -11.20
C ALA A 151 -14.21 -18.56 -12.15
N SER A 152 -14.47 -18.52 -13.46
CA SER A 152 -13.50 -17.99 -14.44
C SER A 152 -13.24 -16.50 -14.25
N ARG A 153 -14.30 -15.69 -14.08
CA ARG A 153 -14.20 -14.25 -13.81
C ARG A 153 -13.58 -13.98 -12.43
N GLN A 154 -13.94 -14.77 -11.41
CA GLN A 154 -13.32 -14.67 -10.09
C GLN A 154 -11.80 -14.80 -10.17
N LYS A 155 -11.30 -15.83 -10.88
CA LYS A 155 -9.87 -16.07 -11.05
C LYS A 155 -9.18 -14.98 -11.88
N ASP A 156 -9.81 -14.52 -12.95
CA ASP A 156 -9.24 -13.47 -13.80
C ASP A 156 -9.12 -12.14 -13.01
N MET A 157 -10.15 -11.75 -12.26
CA MET A 157 -10.13 -10.56 -11.40
C MET A 157 -9.14 -10.69 -10.23
N ALA A 158 -9.07 -11.86 -9.59
CA ALA A 158 -8.13 -12.11 -8.51
C ALA A 158 -6.67 -12.06 -8.99
N ARG A 159 -6.39 -12.60 -10.18
CA ARG A 159 -5.06 -12.54 -10.80
C ARG A 159 -4.67 -11.10 -11.12
N GLU A 160 -5.54 -10.35 -11.80
CA GLU A 160 -5.30 -8.94 -12.10
C GLU A 160 -5.06 -8.13 -10.82
N THR A 161 -5.86 -8.37 -9.78
CA THR A 161 -5.71 -7.71 -8.48
C THR A 161 -4.35 -7.99 -7.85
N LEU A 162 -3.88 -9.23 -7.90
CA LEU A 162 -2.61 -9.64 -7.32
C LEU A 162 -1.40 -9.14 -8.11
N GLU A 163 -1.49 -9.14 -9.44
CA GLU A 163 -0.39 -8.75 -10.34
C GLU A 163 -0.30 -7.24 -10.55
N ILE A 164 -1.37 -6.48 -10.34
CA ILE A 164 -1.40 -5.04 -10.66
C ILE A 164 -1.76 -4.21 -9.43
N TYR A 165 -2.92 -4.44 -8.84
CA TYR A 165 -3.47 -3.52 -7.83
C TYR A 165 -2.73 -3.62 -6.48
N ALA A 166 -2.41 -4.82 -6.01
CA ALA A 166 -1.66 -5.00 -4.77
C ALA A 166 -0.23 -4.41 -4.82
N PRO A 167 0.58 -4.66 -5.87
CA PRO A 167 1.89 -4.01 -6.04
C PRO A 167 1.79 -2.49 -6.15
N LEU A 168 0.79 -1.97 -6.86
CA LEU A 168 0.60 -0.53 -6.96
C LEU A 168 0.22 0.08 -5.60
N ALA A 169 -0.66 -0.56 -4.84
CA ALA A 169 -1.00 -0.14 -3.48
C ALA A 169 0.24 -0.16 -2.57
N HIS A 170 1.12 -1.15 -2.72
CA HIS A 170 2.40 -1.20 -2.01
C HIS A 170 3.30 0.00 -2.31
N ARG A 171 3.45 0.33 -3.59
CA ARG A 171 4.30 1.44 -4.05
C ARG A 171 3.79 2.79 -3.58
N LEU A 172 2.47 2.96 -3.55
CA LEU A 172 1.80 4.17 -3.05
C LEU A 172 1.74 4.22 -1.50
N GLY A 173 2.21 3.17 -0.83
CA GLY A 173 2.24 3.07 0.64
C GLY A 173 0.88 2.77 1.27
N ILE A 174 -0.14 2.40 0.49
CA ILE A 174 -1.50 2.11 0.96
C ILE A 174 -1.58 0.64 1.40
N PHE A 175 -0.88 0.33 2.49
CA PHE A 175 -0.71 -1.05 2.94
C PHE A 175 -2.01 -1.75 3.33
N ARG A 176 -2.98 -1.02 3.88
CA ARG A 176 -4.31 -1.59 4.20
C ARG A 176 -4.94 -2.24 2.96
N PHE A 177 -4.86 -1.57 1.82
CA PHE A 177 -5.40 -2.06 0.56
C PHE A 177 -4.57 -3.20 0.02
N LYS A 178 -3.24 -3.06 0.03
CA LYS A 178 -2.32 -4.12 -0.41
C LYS A 178 -2.69 -5.46 0.23
N TRP A 179 -2.72 -5.50 1.57
CA TRP A 179 -2.88 -6.76 2.28
C TRP A 179 -4.27 -7.38 2.09
N GLU A 180 -5.31 -6.55 2.07
CA GLU A 180 -6.67 -7.04 1.88
C GLU A 180 -6.89 -7.57 0.45
N LEU A 181 -6.37 -6.86 -0.55
CA LEU A 181 -6.39 -7.31 -1.94
C LEU A 181 -5.58 -8.61 -2.12
N GLU A 182 -4.41 -8.72 -1.49
CA GLU A 182 -3.58 -9.94 -1.51
C GLU A 182 -4.33 -11.14 -0.89
N ASP A 183 -4.90 -10.98 0.31
CA ASP A 183 -5.61 -12.07 0.99
C ASP A 183 -6.89 -12.49 0.25
N LEU A 184 -7.64 -11.53 -0.31
CA LEU A 184 -8.81 -11.81 -1.15
C LEU A 184 -8.38 -12.53 -2.43
N SER A 185 -7.35 -12.06 -3.13
CA SER A 185 -6.82 -12.73 -4.32
C SER A 185 -6.33 -14.14 -4.02
N PHE A 186 -5.63 -14.33 -2.90
CA PHE A 186 -5.15 -15.64 -2.46
C PHE A 186 -6.29 -16.63 -2.27
N ARG A 187 -7.40 -16.20 -1.65
CA ARG A 187 -8.60 -17.02 -1.45
C ARG A 187 -9.17 -17.59 -2.77
N TYR A 188 -9.17 -16.81 -3.85
CA TYR A 188 -9.76 -17.23 -5.13
C TYR A 188 -8.78 -17.94 -6.06
N LEU A 189 -7.49 -17.59 -6.01
CA LEU A 189 -6.46 -18.23 -6.84
C LEU A 189 -6.02 -19.58 -6.28
N HIS A 190 -5.88 -19.67 -4.96
CA HIS A 190 -5.36 -20.84 -4.23
C HIS A 190 -6.26 -21.20 -3.03
N PRO A 191 -7.53 -21.59 -3.27
CA PRO A 191 -8.50 -21.79 -2.20
C PRO A 191 -8.12 -22.92 -1.24
N ARG A 192 -7.49 -23.99 -1.73
CA ARG A 192 -7.12 -25.14 -0.87
C ARG A 192 -6.05 -24.73 0.13
N GLU A 193 -5.02 -24.05 -0.34
CA GLU A 193 -3.91 -23.52 0.44
C GLU A 193 -4.41 -22.47 1.44
N TYR A 194 -5.28 -21.56 0.98
CA TYR A 194 -5.92 -20.55 1.84
C TYR A 194 -6.67 -21.19 3.01
N TYR A 195 -7.62 -22.10 2.75
CA TYR A 195 -8.43 -22.69 3.81
C TYR A 195 -7.63 -23.63 4.71
N SER A 196 -6.61 -24.32 4.18
CA SER A 196 -5.68 -25.12 4.97
C SER A 196 -4.90 -24.25 5.96
N LEU A 197 -4.33 -23.14 5.49
CA LEU A 197 -3.60 -22.19 6.33
C LEU A 197 -4.49 -21.57 7.39
N VAL A 198 -5.73 -21.20 7.05
CA VAL A 198 -6.73 -20.70 8.01
C VAL A 198 -7.02 -21.74 9.09
N ALA A 199 -7.19 -23.02 8.72
CA ALA A 199 -7.44 -24.08 9.69
C ALA A 199 -6.26 -24.30 10.65
N GLU A 200 -5.03 -24.31 10.13
CA GLU A 200 -3.83 -24.50 10.95
C GLU A 200 -3.60 -23.31 11.90
N LEU A 201 -3.78 -22.08 11.42
CA LEU A 201 -3.70 -20.88 12.24
C LEU A 201 -4.78 -20.88 13.35
N ARG A 202 -6.00 -21.38 13.08
CA ARG A 202 -7.06 -21.48 14.09
C ARG A 202 -6.67 -22.44 15.22
N GLN A 203 -6.02 -23.56 14.92
CA GLN A 203 -5.58 -24.53 15.95
C GLN A 203 -4.59 -23.91 16.93
N ARG A 204 -3.66 -23.08 16.44
CA ARG A 204 -2.65 -22.39 17.26
C ARG A 204 -3.09 -21.01 17.75
N ARG A 205 -4.37 -20.65 17.66
CA ARG A 205 -4.86 -19.31 18.00
C ARG A 205 -4.76 -19.02 19.49
N ALA A 206 -5.29 -19.92 20.33
CA ALA A 206 -5.35 -19.72 21.78
C ALA A 206 -3.94 -19.55 22.40
N GLU A 207 -2.99 -20.39 22.00
CA GLU A 207 -1.60 -20.31 22.47
C GLU A 207 -0.94 -18.97 22.07
N ARG A 208 -1.15 -18.53 20.83
CA ARG A 208 -0.59 -17.26 20.33
C ARG A 208 -1.22 -16.05 21.02
N GLU A 209 -2.54 -16.05 21.22
CA GLU A 209 -3.25 -15.00 21.95
C GLU A 209 -2.77 -14.94 23.41
N GLU A 210 -2.59 -16.07 24.09
CA GLU A 210 -2.06 -16.10 25.46
C GLU A 210 -0.64 -15.50 25.53
N ILE A 211 0.27 -15.91 24.63
CA ILE A 211 1.64 -15.38 24.58
C ILE A 211 1.60 -13.88 24.31
N MET A 212 0.80 -13.44 23.35
CA MET A 212 0.66 -12.04 22.96
C MET A 212 0.14 -11.20 24.12
N HIS A 213 -0.96 -11.60 24.78
CA HIS A 213 -1.51 -10.87 25.92
C HIS A 213 -0.50 -10.72 27.05
N ARG A 214 0.24 -11.79 27.39
CA ARG A 214 1.27 -11.72 28.44
C ARG A 214 2.39 -10.74 28.10
N ILE A 215 2.81 -10.68 26.83
CA ILE A 215 3.83 -9.72 26.40
C ILE A 215 3.26 -8.30 26.43
N ILE A 216 2.01 -8.10 25.97
CA ILE A 216 1.35 -6.79 25.99
C ILE A 216 1.20 -6.27 27.42
N ASP A 217 0.71 -7.10 28.35
CA ASP A 217 0.51 -6.71 29.76
C ASP A 217 1.83 -6.30 30.40
N TYR A 218 2.89 -7.06 30.14
CA TYR A 218 4.21 -6.80 30.69
C TYR A 218 4.86 -5.55 30.10
N LEU A 219 4.81 -5.37 28.78
CA LEU A 219 5.29 -4.15 28.12
C LEU A 219 4.49 -2.93 28.59
N SER A 220 3.18 -3.05 28.75
CA SER A 220 2.32 -1.96 29.23
C SER A 220 2.70 -1.52 30.64
N ALA A 221 2.95 -2.47 31.54
CA ALA A 221 3.39 -2.18 32.90
C ALA A 221 4.76 -1.46 32.91
N SER A 222 5.73 -1.98 32.15
CA SER A 222 7.08 -1.39 32.05
C SER A 222 7.06 0.03 31.44
N LEU A 223 6.27 0.26 30.39
CA LEU A 223 6.14 1.58 29.78
C LEU A 223 5.41 2.56 30.69
N THR A 224 4.42 2.10 31.46
CA THR A 224 3.71 2.94 32.45
C THR A 224 4.65 3.39 33.57
N GLU A 225 5.50 2.49 34.09
CA GLU A 225 6.52 2.82 35.09
C GLU A 225 7.54 3.85 34.56
N ALA A 226 7.88 3.76 33.27
CA ALA A 226 8.72 4.73 32.58
C ALA A 226 8.00 6.07 32.25
N GLY A 227 6.71 6.21 32.59
CA GLY A 227 5.93 7.42 32.33
C GLY A 227 5.55 7.62 30.86
N LEU A 228 5.59 6.56 30.04
CA LEU A 228 5.30 6.61 28.61
C LEU A 228 3.86 6.18 28.32
N LYS A 229 3.16 6.96 27.50
CA LYS A 229 1.87 6.57 26.92
C LYS A 229 2.12 5.87 25.59
N ALA A 230 1.74 4.61 25.49
CA ALA A 230 1.86 3.81 24.28
C ALA A 230 0.57 3.00 24.05
N ASP A 231 0.17 2.88 22.79
CA ASP A 231 -0.86 1.94 22.36
C ASP A 231 -0.17 0.67 21.87
N ILE A 232 -0.45 -0.46 22.54
CA ILE A 232 0.16 -1.75 22.23
C ILE A 232 -0.91 -2.69 21.72
N THR A 233 -0.77 -3.12 20.46
CA THR A 233 -1.74 -3.99 19.81
C THR A 233 -1.07 -5.20 19.19
N GLY A 234 -1.78 -6.32 19.20
CA GLY A 234 -1.43 -7.50 18.43
C GLY A 234 -1.61 -7.25 16.94
N ARG A 235 -0.57 -7.50 16.14
CA ARG A 235 -0.66 -7.41 14.68
C ARG A 235 -0.81 -8.82 14.09
N PRO A 236 -1.97 -9.18 13.54
CA PRO A 236 -2.09 -10.42 12.77
C PRO A 236 -1.23 -10.31 11.50
N LYS A 237 -0.56 -11.40 11.12
CA LYS A 237 0.08 -11.52 9.81
C LYS A 237 -0.95 -11.94 8.77
N HIS A 238 -0.84 -11.33 7.58
CA HIS A 238 -1.71 -11.61 6.44
C HIS A 238 -1.41 -12.99 5.86
N LEU A 239 -2.47 -13.67 5.40
CA LEU A 239 -2.40 -15.07 4.99
C LEU A 239 -1.51 -15.24 3.76
N TYR A 240 -1.64 -14.34 2.79
CA TYR A 240 -0.83 -14.35 1.58
C TYR A 240 0.66 -14.18 1.89
N SER A 241 1.02 -13.26 2.78
CA SER A 241 2.44 -13.06 3.19
C SER A 241 3.02 -14.29 3.89
N ILE A 242 2.22 -15.00 4.70
CA ILE A 242 2.64 -16.25 5.35
C ILE A 242 2.85 -17.31 4.29
N TRP A 243 1.87 -17.51 3.39
CA TRP A 243 1.96 -18.47 2.31
C TRP A 243 3.17 -18.22 1.40
N GLN A 244 3.40 -16.97 1.00
CA GLN A 244 4.55 -16.58 0.19
C GLN A 244 5.88 -16.93 0.88
N LYS A 245 6.00 -16.67 2.20
CA LYS A 245 7.18 -17.08 2.98
C LYS A 245 7.35 -18.59 3.05
N MET A 246 6.27 -19.35 3.25
CA MET A 246 6.30 -20.83 3.25
C MET A 246 6.81 -21.35 1.91
N THR A 247 6.28 -20.82 0.81
CA THR A 247 6.63 -21.26 -0.54
C THR A 247 8.06 -20.87 -0.93
N GLN A 248 8.48 -19.62 -0.67
CA GLN A 248 9.83 -19.14 -1.02
C GLN A 248 10.93 -19.81 -0.20
N GLN A 249 10.69 -20.04 1.09
CA GLN A 249 11.69 -20.65 1.99
C GLN A 249 11.58 -22.17 2.06
N GLN A 250 10.57 -22.77 1.41
CA GLN A 250 10.23 -24.19 1.51
C GLN A 250 10.10 -24.66 2.97
N LYS A 251 9.40 -23.86 3.78
CA LYS A 251 9.21 -24.09 5.21
C LYS A 251 7.77 -24.41 5.55
N GLU A 252 7.60 -25.30 6.52
CA GLU A 252 6.31 -25.59 7.14
C GLU A 252 5.88 -24.45 8.07
N LEU A 253 4.58 -24.32 8.35
CA LEU A 253 4.08 -23.25 9.23
C LEU A 253 4.66 -23.36 10.66
N SER A 254 4.99 -24.55 11.12
CA SER A 254 5.69 -24.80 12.40
C SER A 254 7.08 -24.16 12.47
N GLU A 255 7.73 -23.95 11.32
CA GLU A 255 9.05 -23.34 11.22
C GLU A 255 8.98 -21.82 11.00
N ILE A 256 7.76 -21.30 10.81
CA ILE A 256 7.51 -19.86 10.76
C ILE A 256 7.39 -19.33 12.18
N TYR A 257 8.56 -18.98 12.68
CA TYR A 257 8.82 -18.41 13.98
C TYR A 257 8.18 -17.03 14.19
N ASP A 258 7.98 -16.24 13.14
CA ASP A 258 7.55 -14.85 13.21
C ASP A 258 6.02 -14.66 13.14
N LEU A 259 5.20 -15.70 13.40
CA LEU A 259 3.73 -15.60 13.31
C LEU A 259 3.09 -14.63 14.31
N THR A 260 3.82 -14.25 15.36
CA THR A 260 3.36 -13.30 16.37
C THR A 260 4.08 -11.97 16.18
N ALA A 261 3.32 -10.92 15.90
CA ALA A 261 3.84 -9.56 15.80
C ALA A 261 3.08 -8.62 16.74
N ILE A 262 3.80 -7.69 17.35
CA ILE A 262 3.26 -6.66 18.24
C ILE A 262 3.58 -5.31 17.63
N ARG A 263 2.60 -4.41 17.69
CA ARG A 263 2.74 -3.02 17.27
C ARG A 263 2.66 -2.13 18.50
N VAL A 264 3.61 -1.22 18.63
CA VAL A 264 3.65 -0.19 19.66
C VAL A 264 3.59 1.16 18.99
N VAL A 265 2.53 1.93 19.26
CA VAL A 265 2.33 3.27 18.74
C VAL A 265 2.52 4.29 19.86
N VAL A 266 3.39 5.27 19.64
CA VAL A 266 3.76 6.30 20.62
C VAL A 266 3.61 7.72 20.05
N ASN A 267 3.83 8.72 20.89
CA ASN A 267 3.64 10.12 20.49
C ASN A 267 4.86 10.69 19.76
N THR A 268 6.09 10.37 20.21
CA THR A 268 7.30 11.00 19.66
C THR A 268 8.33 9.98 19.19
N VAL A 269 9.21 10.40 18.27
CA VAL A 269 10.33 9.57 17.79
C VAL A 269 11.26 9.18 18.94
N ARG A 270 11.47 10.08 19.91
CA ARG A 270 12.26 9.79 21.12
C ARG A 270 11.65 8.63 21.91
N ASP A 271 10.33 8.59 22.01
CA ASP A 271 9.63 7.51 22.71
C ASP A 271 9.80 6.19 21.96
N CYS A 272 9.87 6.19 20.62
CA CYS A 272 10.12 4.97 19.84
C CYS A 272 11.44 4.29 20.25
N TYR A 273 12.52 5.05 20.34
CA TYR A 273 13.83 4.53 20.77
C TYR A 273 13.86 4.17 22.25
N THR A 274 13.10 4.87 23.09
CA THR A 274 12.98 4.53 24.52
C THR A 274 12.29 3.17 24.69
N VAL A 275 11.18 2.95 23.96
CA VAL A 275 10.47 1.66 23.94
C VAL A 275 11.37 0.55 23.40
N LEU A 276 12.16 0.82 22.35
CA LEU A 276 13.13 -0.15 21.82
C LEU A 276 14.12 -0.60 22.90
N GLY A 277 14.69 0.36 23.65
CA GLY A 277 15.60 0.09 24.75
C GLY A 277 14.95 -0.75 25.86
N GLN A 278 13.70 -0.45 26.21
CA GLN A 278 12.94 -1.25 27.18
C GLN A 278 12.73 -2.69 26.68
N ILE A 279 12.31 -2.86 25.41
CA ILE A 279 12.14 -4.19 24.82
C ILE A 279 13.44 -4.99 24.84
N HIS A 280 14.58 -4.39 24.48
CA HIS A 280 15.89 -5.07 24.46
C HIS A 280 16.45 -5.36 25.86
N HIS A 281 16.04 -4.58 26.86
CA HIS A 281 16.34 -4.88 28.26
C HIS A 281 15.59 -6.12 28.75
N LEU A 282 14.33 -6.27 28.32
CA LEU A 282 13.45 -7.34 28.76
C LEU A 282 13.65 -8.65 27.97
N CYS A 283 13.82 -8.53 26.67
CA CYS A 283 13.92 -9.65 25.73
C CYS A 283 15.22 -9.54 24.93
N LYS A 284 15.93 -10.66 24.78
CA LYS A 284 17.17 -10.68 24.01
C LYS A 284 16.85 -10.47 22.52
N PRO A 285 17.41 -9.44 21.85
CA PRO A 285 17.24 -9.26 20.42
C PRO A 285 17.98 -10.34 19.63
N ILE A 286 17.42 -10.76 18.51
CA ILE A 286 18.09 -11.68 17.58
C ILE A 286 19.04 -10.86 16.69
N PRO A 287 20.35 -11.19 16.65
CA PRO A 287 21.31 -10.47 15.81
C PRO A 287 20.90 -10.45 14.33
N GLY A 288 21.01 -9.29 13.68
CA GLY A 288 20.63 -9.11 12.27
C GLY A 288 19.13 -8.91 12.01
N HIS A 289 18.28 -8.99 13.04
CA HIS A 289 16.83 -8.80 12.94
C HIS A 289 16.35 -7.44 13.49
N PHE A 290 17.24 -6.45 13.55
CA PHE A 290 16.88 -5.07 13.85
C PHE A 290 16.94 -4.23 12.58
N LYS A 291 15.89 -3.45 12.31
CA LYS A 291 15.84 -2.51 11.19
C LYS A 291 15.28 -1.17 11.66
N ASP A 292 16.02 -0.11 11.40
CA ASP A 292 15.63 1.25 11.74
C ASP A 292 15.08 1.97 10.51
N TYR A 293 13.78 1.79 10.23
CA TYR A 293 13.12 2.52 9.15
C TYR A 293 12.73 3.95 9.54
N ILE A 294 13.02 4.41 10.76
CA ILE A 294 12.82 5.82 11.12
C ILE A 294 13.99 6.62 10.56
N ALA A 295 15.22 6.17 10.83
CA ALA A 295 16.44 6.77 10.29
C ALA A 295 16.61 6.51 8.79
N MET A 296 16.13 5.35 8.31
CA MET A 296 16.22 4.94 6.91
C MET A 296 14.82 4.56 6.37
N PRO A 297 13.95 5.55 6.09
CA PRO A 297 12.63 5.29 5.54
C PRO A 297 12.69 4.49 4.25
N LYS A 298 11.68 3.64 3.99
CA LYS A 298 11.55 3.00 2.67
C LYS A 298 11.16 4.02 1.61
N SER A 299 11.36 3.71 0.33
CA SER A 299 10.93 4.56 -0.81
C SER A 299 9.47 5.00 -0.77
N ASN A 300 8.57 4.11 -0.34
CA ASN A 300 7.15 4.45 -0.18
C ASN A 300 6.85 5.38 1.01
N GLY A 301 7.84 5.74 1.82
CA GLY A 301 7.72 6.58 3.02
C GLY A 301 7.42 5.81 4.30
N TYR A 302 7.45 4.48 4.26
CA TYR A 302 7.23 3.68 5.44
C TYR A 302 8.31 3.94 6.49
N GLN A 303 7.88 4.25 7.72
CA GLN A 303 8.73 4.48 8.88
C GLN A 303 8.26 3.65 10.08
N SER A 304 9.20 2.94 10.71
CA SER A 304 9.00 2.15 11.93
C SER A 304 10.35 1.57 12.38
N LEU A 305 10.54 1.38 13.69
CA LEU A 305 11.58 0.48 14.19
C LEU A 305 11.05 -0.95 14.18
N HIS A 306 11.82 -1.88 13.62
CA HIS A 306 11.51 -3.31 13.62
C HIS A 306 12.58 -4.04 14.42
N THR A 307 12.15 -4.88 15.35
CA THR A 307 13.07 -5.77 16.06
C THR A 307 12.44 -7.14 16.29
N THR A 308 13.19 -8.21 16.03
CA THR A 308 12.78 -9.55 16.47
C THR A 308 13.52 -9.90 17.75
N VAL A 309 12.77 -10.26 18.79
CA VAL A 309 13.30 -10.61 20.11
C VAL A 309 12.80 -11.99 20.52
N VAL A 310 13.58 -12.68 21.35
CA VAL A 310 13.18 -13.97 21.92
C VAL A 310 12.33 -13.70 23.16
N ALA A 311 11.03 -14.03 23.09
CA ALA A 311 10.07 -13.85 24.17
C ALA A 311 9.86 -15.15 24.97
N LEU A 312 8.81 -15.16 25.81
CA LEU A 312 8.44 -16.28 26.68
C LEU A 312 8.45 -17.62 25.92
N LYS A 313 9.01 -18.66 26.56
CA LYS A 313 9.17 -20.03 26.03
C LYS A 313 10.11 -20.16 24.81
N GLY A 314 10.92 -19.15 24.51
CA GLY A 314 11.87 -19.20 23.39
C GLY A 314 11.25 -18.85 22.04
N ASN A 315 9.98 -18.43 22.02
CA ASN A 315 9.29 -18.03 20.81
C ASN A 315 9.76 -16.64 20.37
N PRO A 316 10.20 -16.47 19.12
CA PRO A 316 10.56 -15.16 18.60
C PRO A 316 9.30 -14.34 18.32
N VAL A 317 9.39 -13.05 18.63
CA VAL A 317 8.30 -12.09 18.46
C VAL A 317 8.86 -10.88 17.74
N GLU A 318 8.18 -10.49 16.67
CA GLU A 318 8.48 -9.28 15.92
C GLU A 318 7.78 -8.09 16.59
N VAL A 319 8.51 -7.06 16.96
CA VAL A 319 7.95 -5.83 17.52
C VAL A 319 8.21 -4.67 16.56
N GLN A 320 7.13 -3.94 16.26
CA GLN A 320 7.13 -2.76 15.41
C GLN A 320 6.79 -1.54 16.25
N ILE A 321 7.68 -0.55 16.26
CA ILE A 321 7.52 0.66 17.09
C ILE A 321 7.49 1.87 16.17
N ARG A 322 6.48 2.72 16.30
CA ARG A 322 6.32 3.91 15.46
C ARG A 322 5.46 4.97 16.12
N THR A 323 5.47 6.20 15.60
CA THR A 323 4.58 7.26 16.08
C THR A 323 3.17 7.15 15.50
N TRP A 324 2.22 7.92 16.01
CA TRP A 324 0.87 8.05 15.41
C TRP A 324 0.92 8.54 13.96
N ASP A 325 1.76 9.52 13.64
CA ASP A 325 1.92 10.02 12.28
C ASP A 325 2.52 8.96 11.35
N MET A 326 3.56 8.27 11.80
CA MET A 326 4.16 7.13 11.08
C MET A 326 3.16 5.98 10.92
N HIS A 327 2.29 5.77 11.90
CA HIS A 327 1.22 4.77 11.80
C HIS A 327 0.21 5.14 10.72
N ARG A 328 -0.26 6.39 10.69
CA ARG A 328 -1.21 6.90 9.69
C ARG A 328 -0.61 6.83 8.28
N MET A 329 0.64 7.26 8.11
CA MET A 329 1.41 7.09 6.87
C MET A 329 1.52 5.61 6.47
N ALA A 330 1.82 4.72 7.41
CA ALA A 330 2.04 3.32 7.08
C ALA A 330 0.76 2.53 6.78
N GLU A 331 -0.43 3.01 7.16
CA GLU A 331 -1.69 2.33 6.80
C GLU A 331 -2.29 2.92 5.52
N TYR A 332 -2.20 4.24 5.34
CA TYR A 332 -2.89 4.98 4.29
C TYR A 332 -1.96 5.57 3.22
N GLY A 333 -0.64 5.51 3.42
CA GLY A 333 0.36 5.98 2.46
C GLY A 333 0.19 7.44 2.09
N LEU A 334 0.34 7.71 0.80
CA LEU A 334 0.15 9.03 0.20
C LEU A 334 -1.26 9.62 0.45
N ALA A 335 -2.27 8.78 0.69
CA ALA A 335 -3.63 9.23 0.99
C ALA A 335 -3.73 10.00 2.32
N ALA A 336 -2.84 9.73 3.28
CA ALA A 336 -2.79 10.45 4.56
C ALA A 336 -2.26 11.89 4.43
N HIS A 337 -1.42 12.15 3.43
CA HIS A 337 -0.75 13.45 3.22
C HIS A 337 -1.55 14.42 2.34
N TRP A 338 -2.37 13.91 1.41
CA TRP A 338 -3.13 14.75 0.47
C TRP A 338 -3.99 15.80 1.17
N ARG A 339 -4.68 15.42 2.25
CA ARG A 339 -5.56 16.32 3.02
C ARG A 339 -4.84 17.56 3.60
N TYR A 340 -3.54 17.48 3.87
CA TYR A 340 -2.79 18.62 4.43
C TYR A 340 -2.42 19.69 3.39
N LYS A 341 -2.57 19.43 2.08
CA LYS A 341 -2.29 20.41 1.03
C LYS A 341 -3.24 21.61 1.03
N GLU A 342 -4.48 21.47 1.50
CA GLU A 342 -5.43 22.59 1.60
C GLU A 342 -5.02 23.64 2.65
N GLY A 343 -4.12 23.30 3.58
CA GLY A 343 -3.66 24.16 4.67
C GLY A 343 -2.40 24.99 4.39
N GLY A 344 -1.82 24.93 3.19
CA GLY A 344 -0.72 25.82 2.80
C GLY A 344 0.68 25.36 3.24
N LYS A 345 1.19 24.33 2.57
CA LYS A 345 2.59 24.12 2.16
C LYS A 345 2.62 22.78 1.42
N GLY A 346 2.77 22.83 0.10
CA GLY A 346 2.89 21.63 -0.71
C GLY A 346 4.01 20.74 -0.18
N ASP A 347 3.68 19.52 0.21
CA ASP A 347 4.67 18.56 0.69
C ASP A 347 5.59 18.18 -0.48
N ARG A 348 6.81 18.71 -0.45
CA ARG A 348 7.85 18.47 -1.47
C ARG A 348 8.13 16.98 -1.64
N GLN A 349 8.01 16.21 -0.56
CA GLN A 349 8.19 14.76 -0.56
C GLN A 349 7.09 14.04 -1.35
N PHE A 350 5.86 14.58 -1.33
CA PHE A 350 4.74 14.07 -2.11
C PHE A 350 4.91 14.37 -3.60
N GLU A 351 5.37 15.58 -3.96
CA GLU A 351 5.67 15.90 -5.36
C GLU A 351 6.84 15.10 -5.90
N GLU A 352 7.91 14.88 -5.13
CA GLU A 352 9.04 14.03 -5.51
C GLU A 352 8.61 12.55 -5.71
N LYS A 353 7.70 12.05 -4.86
CA LYS A 353 7.09 10.71 -5.03
C LYS A 353 6.06 10.61 -6.15
N LEU A 354 5.54 11.71 -6.68
CA LEU A 354 4.77 11.72 -7.93
C LEU A 354 5.65 12.03 -9.13
N ALA A 355 6.82 12.63 -8.91
CA ALA A 355 7.75 12.99 -9.97
C ALA A 355 8.30 11.76 -10.68
N TRP A 356 8.56 10.65 -9.97
CA TRP A 356 8.95 9.40 -10.64
C TRP A 356 7.84 8.87 -11.56
N LEU A 357 6.56 8.98 -11.15
CA LEU A 357 5.42 8.62 -12.01
C LEU A 357 5.35 9.52 -13.25
N ARG A 358 5.59 10.83 -13.10
CA ARG A 358 5.61 11.78 -14.23
C ARG A 358 6.80 11.57 -15.16
N GLN A 359 8.00 11.38 -14.63
CA GLN A 359 9.22 11.09 -15.40
C GLN A 359 9.09 9.76 -16.16
N PHE A 360 8.49 8.75 -15.52
CA PHE A 360 8.22 7.46 -16.15
C PHE A 360 7.21 7.57 -17.31
N MET A 361 6.23 8.47 -17.19
CA MET A 361 5.29 8.80 -18.28
C MET A 361 5.95 9.60 -19.42
N GLU A 362 6.86 10.52 -19.13
CA GLU A 362 7.58 11.31 -20.15
C GLU A 362 8.45 10.41 -21.04
N TRP A 363 9.08 9.38 -20.47
CA TRP A 363 9.88 8.40 -21.22
C TRP A 363 9.05 7.62 -22.25
N GLN A 364 7.76 7.42 -21.98
CA GLN A 364 6.84 6.74 -22.91
C GLN A 364 6.57 7.54 -24.18
N THR A 365 6.65 8.87 -24.14
CA THR A 365 6.48 9.69 -25.34
C THR A 365 7.53 9.35 -26.42
N GLU A 366 8.64 8.70 -26.02
CA GLU A 366 9.77 8.36 -26.89
C GLU A 366 9.76 6.90 -27.37
N THR A 367 9.13 5.95 -26.64
CA THR A 367 9.17 4.50 -26.94
C THR A 367 7.83 3.97 -27.44
N LYS A 368 7.80 3.35 -28.63
CA LYS A 368 6.56 2.87 -29.29
C LYS A 368 6.11 1.46 -28.88
N ASP A 369 6.92 0.69 -28.16
CA ASP A 369 6.58 -0.69 -27.80
C ASP A 369 5.91 -0.79 -26.43
N THR A 370 4.69 -1.33 -26.44
CA THR A 370 3.79 -1.44 -25.28
C THR A 370 4.10 -2.66 -24.41
N ASN A 371 4.80 -3.68 -24.94
CA ASN A 371 5.17 -4.87 -24.16
C ASN A 371 6.43 -4.61 -23.31
N GLU A 372 7.42 -3.94 -23.89
CA GLU A 372 8.62 -3.48 -23.16
C GLU A 372 8.22 -2.57 -21.98
N PHE A 373 7.25 -1.67 -22.20
CA PHE A 373 6.64 -0.84 -21.16
C PHE A 373 6.12 -1.65 -19.96
N ILE A 374 5.40 -2.77 -20.18
CA ILE A 374 4.92 -3.60 -19.08
C ILE A 374 6.06 -4.32 -18.39
N GLU A 375 7.01 -4.90 -19.14
CA GLU A 375 8.11 -5.64 -18.51
C GLU A 375 8.97 -4.72 -17.64
N THR A 376 9.30 -3.51 -18.12
CA THR A 376 9.99 -2.49 -17.32
C THR A 376 9.16 -2.04 -16.12
N LEU A 377 7.86 -1.78 -16.31
CA LEU A 377 6.95 -1.46 -15.19
C LEU A 377 6.90 -2.56 -14.16
N LYS A 378 6.82 -3.82 -14.60
CA LYS A 378 6.78 -4.97 -13.71
C LYS A 378 8.08 -5.03 -12.92
N VAL A 379 9.24 -4.93 -13.56
CA VAL A 379 10.53 -4.88 -12.87
C VAL A 379 10.55 -3.76 -11.80
N ASP A 380 10.19 -2.52 -12.18
CA ASP A 380 10.19 -1.38 -11.25
C ASP A 380 9.07 -1.43 -10.17
N LEU A 381 7.95 -2.10 -10.43
CA LEU A 381 6.83 -2.27 -9.49
C LEU A 381 7.05 -3.42 -8.49
N PHE A 382 7.81 -4.44 -8.88
CA PHE A 382 7.95 -5.69 -8.14
C PHE A 382 9.26 -5.83 -7.35
N ASP A 383 10.29 -5.07 -7.68
CA ASP A 383 11.56 -5.23 -6.99
C ASP A 383 11.52 -4.63 -5.58
N ASP A 384 11.73 -5.49 -4.60
CA ASP A 384 12.21 -5.07 -3.28
C ASP A 384 13.51 -4.27 -3.48
N GLU A 385 13.72 -3.22 -2.70
CA GLU A 385 14.87 -2.32 -2.86
C GLU A 385 16.01 -2.70 -1.91
N VAL A 386 17.25 -2.49 -2.37
CA VAL A 386 18.45 -2.47 -1.54
C VAL A 386 18.85 -1.03 -1.23
N LEU A 387 19.11 -0.75 0.05
CA LEU A 387 19.58 0.56 0.51
C LEU A 387 21.10 0.53 0.60
N VAL A 388 21.78 1.32 -0.21
CA VAL A 388 23.25 1.42 -0.25
C VAL A 388 23.71 2.81 0.13
N PHE A 389 24.91 2.90 0.70
CA PHE A 389 25.46 4.14 1.24
C PHE A 389 26.57 4.69 0.35
N THR A 390 26.58 6.01 0.19
CA THR A 390 27.78 6.71 -0.28
C THR A 390 28.83 6.76 0.84
N PRO A 391 30.12 6.97 0.54
CA PRO A 391 31.15 7.15 1.57
C PRO A 391 30.92 8.38 2.46
N LYS A 392 30.06 9.31 2.01
CA LYS A 392 29.66 10.51 2.76
C LYS A 392 28.46 10.26 3.70
N GLY A 393 27.84 9.09 3.62
CA GLY A 393 26.71 8.69 4.45
C GLY A 393 25.33 8.95 3.82
N ASP A 394 25.26 9.39 2.56
CA ASP A 394 23.99 9.52 1.84
C ASP A 394 23.45 8.13 1.47
N VAL A 395 22.13 7.95 1.55
CA VAL A 395 21.47 6.68 1.22
C VAL A 395 20.91 6.76 -0.20
N ILE A 396 21.12 5.70 -0.97
CA ILE A 396 20.60 5.55 -2.32
C ILE A 396 19.82 4.24 -2.42
N ASP A 397 18.58 4.34 -2.91
CA ASP A 397 17.69 3.20 -3.15
C ASP A 397 17.94 2.63 -4.56
N LEU A 398 18.17 1.33 -4.63
CA LEU A 398 18.35 0.58 -5.88
C LEU A 398 17.49 -0.69 -5.89
N PRO A 399 17.10 -1.23 -7.06
CA PRO A 399 16.39 -2.50 -7.12
C PRO A 399 17.25 -3.67 -6.61
N ILE A 400 16.62 -4.73 -6.06
CA ILE A 400 17.34 -5.95 -5.68
C ILE A 400 18.12 -6.50 -6.88
N GLY A 401 19.37 -6.88 -6.63
CA GLY A 401 20.27 -7.38 -7.67
C GLY A 401 21.01 -6.28 -8.43
N ALA A 402 20.78 -5.00 -8.09
CA ALA A 402 21.55 -3.89 -8.61
C ALA A 402 23.05 -4.06 -8.33
N VAL A 403 23.85 -3.54 -9.25
CA VAL A 403 25.31 -3.65 -9.22
C VAL A 403 25.95 -2.26 -9.06
N PRO A 404 27.27 -2.17 -8.74
CA PRO A 404 27.95 -0.88 -8.61
C PRO A 404 27.79 0.06 -9.81
N LEU A 405 27.60 -0.47 -11.02
CA LEU A 405 27.35 0.35 -12.20
C LEU A 405 25.99 1.09 -12.12
N ASP A 406 24.94 0.41 -11.67
CA ASP A 406 23.61 1.02 -11.48
C ASP A 406 23.69 2.13 -10.43
N PHE A 407 24.44 1.91 -9.35
CA PHE A 407 24.73 2.92 -8.34
C PHE A 407 25.42 4.15 -8.92
N ALA A 408 26.42 3.95 -9.80
CA ALA A 408 27.12 5.05 -10.46
C ALA A 408 26.20 5.92 -11.32
N TYR A 409 25.35 5.30 -12.16
CA TYR A 409 24.36 6.00 -12.98
C TYR A 409 23.28 6.68 -12.13
N ARG A 410 22.93 6.09 -10.98
CA ARG A 410 21.98 6.68 -10.04
C ARG A 410 22.51 7.96 -9.39
N ILE A 411 23.82 8.06 -9.16
CA ILE A 411 24.45 9.29 -8.67
C ILE A 411 24.46 10.36 -9.77
N HIS A 412 25.04 10.04 -10.93
CA HIS A 412 25.10 10.95 -12.06
C HIS A 412 25.48 10.22 -13.35
N THR A 413 24.92 10.62 -14.49
CA THR A 413 25.21 10.02 -15.81
C THR A 413 26.72 10.05 -16.13
N ASP A 414 27.40 11.17 -15.87
CA ASP A 414 28.85 11.28 -16.12
C ASP A 414 29.70 10.35 -15.24
N ILE A 415 29.26 10.07 -14.01
CA ILE A 415 29.94 9.14 -13.10
C ILE A 415 29.74 7.71 -13.60
N GLY A 416 28.52 7.36 -14.03
CA GLY A 416 28.25 6.08 -14.71
C GLY A 416 29.14 5.88 -15.94
N ASN A 417 29.24 6.90 -16.80
CA ASN A 417 30.04 6.84 -18.03
C ASN A 417 31.56 6.75 -17.79
N SER A 418 32.06 7.32 -16.69
CA SER A 418 33.49 7.30 -16.34
C SER A 418 33.87 6.16 -15.40
N THR A 419 32.95 5.29 -15.00
CA THR A 419 33.22 4.23 -14.04
C THR A 419 34.31 3.25 -14.54
N VAL A 420 35.44 3.20 -13.85
CA VAL A 420 36.55 2.26 -14.11
C VAL A 420 36.61 1.11 -13.10
N GLY A 421 35.99 1.27 -11.93
CA GLY A 421 35.96 0.26 -10.89
C GLY A 421 35.08 0.66 -9.70
N SER A 422 34.96 -0.24 -8.73
CA SER A 422 34.15 0.02 -7.54
C SER A 422 34.75 -0.60 -6.29
N LYS A 423 34.43 -0.02 -5.12
CA LYS A 423 34.68 -0.63 -3.83
C LYS A 423 33.37 -0.78 -3.06
N GLY A 424 33.16 -1.96 -2.48
CA GLY A 424 32.10 -2.24 -1.51
C GLY A 424 32.72 -2.42 -0.12
N ASN A 425 32.23 -1.67 0.87
CA ASN A 425 32.71 -1.70 2.25
C ASN A 425 34.24 -1.55 2.38
N GLY A 426 34.82 -0.67 1.55
CA GLY A 426 36.26 -0.38 1.51
C GLY A 426 37.13 -1.39 0.78
N LYS A 427 36.56 -2.46 0.18
CA LYS A 427 37.29 -3.46 -0.62
C LYS A 427 36.91 -3.37 -2.08
N LEU A 428 37.86 -3.60 -2.99
CA LEU A 428 37.58 -3.66 -4.43
C LEU A 428 36.58 -4.79 -4.72
N VAL A 429 35.49 -4.45 -5.40
CA VAL A 429 34.48 -5.40 -5.85
C VAL A 429 34.29 -5.30 -7.37
N PRO A 430 33.99 -6.41 -8.06
CA PRO A 430 33.61 -6.40 -9.47
C PRO A 430 32.39 -5.51 -9.74
N LEU A 431 32.29 -4.95 -10.95
CA LEU A 431 31.16 -4.10 -11.35
C LEU A 431 29.84 -4.87 -11.51
N ASP A 432 29.88 -6.19 -11.57
CA ASP A 432 28.73 -7.11 -11.61
C ASP A 432 28.38 -7.69 -10.23
N HIS A 433 29.04 -7.22 -9.17
CA HIS A 433 28.74 -7.63 -7.81
C HIS A 433 27.34 -7.15 -7.39
N GLN A 434 26.49 -8.07 -6.94
CA GLN A 434 25.16 -7.69 -6.44
C GLN A 434 25.27 -6.99 -5.08
N LEU A 435 24.77 -5.77 -5.02
CA LEU A 435 24.78 -4.94 -3.83
C LEU A 435 23.78 -5.45 -2.79
N GLN A 436 24.16 -5.36 -1.52
CA GLN A 436 23.32 -5.71 -0.39
C GLN A 436 22.92 -4.46 0.41
N THR A 437 21.77 -4.54 1.08
CA THR A 437 21.33 -3.47 1.99
C THR A 437 22.36 -3.28 3.10
N GLY A 438 22.88 -2.05 3.26
CA GLY A 438 23.94 -1.76 4.21
C GLY A 438 25.30 -1.50 3.59
N ASP A 439 25.51 -1.85 2.32
CA ASP A 439 26.81 -1.71 1.68
C ASP A 439 27.19 -0.25 1.46
N ILE A 440 28.44 0.10 1.79
CA ILE A 440 29.04 1.38 1.44
C ILE A 440 29.74 1.23 0.10
N VAL A 441 29.23 1.92 -0.92
CA VAL A 441 29.70 1.80 -2.31
C VAL A 441 30.47 3.07 -2.69
N GLU A 442 31.70 2.89 -3.16
CA GLU A 442 32.56 3.94 -3.71
C GLU A 442 32.84 3.63 -5.18
N ILE A 443 32.51 4.57 -6.07
CA ILE A 443 32.80 4.45 -7.51
C ILE A 443 34.14 5.10 -7.80
N ILE A 444 34.96 4.38 -8.54
CA ILE A 444 36.24 4.85 -9.06
C ILE A 444 35.96 5.27 -10.51
N THR A 445 36.12 6.55 -10.81
CA THR A 445 35.94 7.17 -12.13
C THR A 445 37.26 7.60 -12.75
#